data_AF-A0A946ZE20-F1
#
_entry.id   AF-A0A946ZE20-F1
#
_cell.length_a   1.000
_cell.length_b   1.000
_cell.length_c   1.000
_cell.angle_alpha   90.00
_cell.angle_beta   90.00
_cell.angle_gamma   90.00
#
_symmetry.space_group_name_H-M   'P 1'
#
loop_
_entity.id
_entity.type
_entity.pdbx_description
1 polymer ?
#
loop_
_entity_poly.entity_id
_entity_poly.type
_entity_poly.pdbx_seq_one_letter_code
_entity_poly.pdbx_strand_id
1 'polypeptide(L)'
;MKNTALPCYFICFFVLIGCSELLGQDSLAFPPEKKLKIRDRTVLGQFESNLVLSADERLKKKLERRELIAKRRAIIDTLDISERRRRRLLKELYGSPFTTRWDKVVASMEFEEDPDLE
;
A
#
# COMPACT_ATOMS: atom_id res chain seq x y z
N MET A 1 39.25 1.72 61.98
CA MET A 1 37.87 1.40 61.57
C MET A 1 37.65 2.00 60.19
N LYS A 2 37.02 1.23 59.30
CA LYS A 2 37.11 1.37 57.84
C LYS A 2 36.15 2.47 57.35
N ASN A 3 36.68 3.49 56.67
CA ASN A 3 35.88 4.55 56.05
C ASN A 3 35.35 4.09 54.69
N THR A 4 34.39 3.17 54.70
CA THR A 4 33.68 2.67 53.51
C THR A 4 32.57 3.61 53.02
N ALA A 5 32.36 4.75 53.69
CA ALA A 5 31.29 5.69 53.37
C ALA A 5 31.60 6.62 52.17
N LEU A 6 32.88 6.95 51.93
CA LEU A 6 33.32 7.85 50.85
C LEU A 6 32.97 7.38 49.43
N PRO A 7 33.21 6.10 49.04
CA PRO A 7 32.81 5.63 47.71
C PRO A 7 31.28 5.50 47.56
N CYS A 8 30.54 5.35 48.67
CA CYS A 8 29.09 5.26 48.66
C CYS A 8 28.44 6.61 48.28
N TYR A 9 28.98 7.73 48.80
CA TYR A 9 28.49 9.07 48.44
C TYR A 9 28.74 9.43 46.98
N PHE A 10 29.88 9.01 46.41
CA PHE A 10 30.19 9.25 44.99
C PHE A 10 29.24 8.51 44.05
N ILE A 11 28.86 7.28 44.39
CA ILE A 11 27.91 6.48 43.60
C ILE A 11 26.49 7.07 43.71
N CYS A 12 26.06 7.49 44.90
CA CYS A 12 24.76 8.17 45.08
C CYS A 12 24.67 9.50 44.33
N PHE A 13 25.77 10.26 44.23
CA PHE A 13 25.79 11.54 43.50
C PHE A 13 25.65 11.34 41.98
N PHE A 14 26.29 10.32 41.40
CA PHE A 14 26.15 9.99 39.98
C PHE A 14 24.75 9.43 39.62
N VAL A 15 24.11 8.68 40.52
CA VAL A 15 22.74 8.17 40.32
C VAL A 15 21.70 9.29 40.36
N LEU A 16 21.89 10.31 41.22
CA LEU A 16 20.95 11.44 41.32
C LEU A 16 21.04 12.40 40.11
N ILE A 17 22.22 12.56 39.50
CA ILE A 17 22.42 13.39 38.29
C ILE A 17 21.87 12.71 37.03
N GLY A 18 21.93 11.37 36.96
CA GLY A 18 21.40 10.62 35.81
C GLY A 18 19.86 10.57 35.71
N CYS A 19 19.12 10.88 36.79
CA CYS A 19 17.67 10.87 36.78
C CYS A 19 17.02 12.14 36.22
N SER A 20 17.75 13.26 36.10
CA SER A 20 17.19 14.53 35.62
C SER A 20 16.93 14.58 34.11
N GLU A 21 17.48 13.67 33.32
CA GLU A 21 17.26 13.62 31.86
C GLU A 21 16.03 12.80 31.44
N LEU A 22 15.44 12.01 32.37
CA LEU A 22 14.22 11.22 32.08
C LEU A 22 12.91 12.02 32.24
N LEU A 23 12.98 13.27 32.70
CA LEU A 23 11.85 14.20 32.75
C LEU A 23 11.79 15.12 31.52
N GLY A 24 12.40 14.68 30.41
CA GLY A 24 12.19 15.25 29.08
C GLY A 24 10.81 14.90 28.51
N GLN A 25 9.77 15.55 29.00
CA GLN A 25 8.66 15.94 28.15
C GLN A 25 8.40 17.41 28.41
N ASP A 26 9.03 18.23 27.57
CA ASP A 26 8.61 19.59 27.29
C ASP A 26 7.09 19.58 27.12
N SER A 27 6.38 20.06 28.14
CA SER A 27 5.07 20.63 27.88
C SER A 27 5.33 21.82 26.98
N LEU A 28 5.26 21.60 25.67
CA LEU A 28 5.08 22.68 24.70
C LEU A 28 3.90 23.48 25.20
N ALA A 29 4.18 24.56 25.91
CA ALA A 29 3.17 25.52 26.33
C ALA A 29 2.62 26.09 25.03
N PHE A 30 1.53 25.51 24.55
CA PHE A 30 0.79 26.04 23.43
C PHE A 30 0.41 27.48 23.81
N PRO A 31 0.81 28.50 23.03
CA PRO A 31 0.33 29.86 23.28
C PRO A 31 -1.20 29.84 23.31
N PRO A 32 -1.83 30.70 24.14
CA PRO A 32 -3.27 30.65 24.40
C PRO A 32 -4.03 30.55 23.08
N GLU A 33 -4.91 29.54 23.01
CA GLU A 33 -5.65 29.14 21.82
C GLU A 33 -6.23 30.36 21.11
N LYS A 34 -5.52 30.87 20.09
CA LYS A 34 -6.19 31.61 19.04
C LYS A 34 -7.19 30.61 18.49
N LYS A 35 -8.48 30.88 18.66
CA LYS A 35 -9.59 30.15 18.04
C LYS A 35 -9.35 30.14 16.53
N LEU A 36 -8.53 29.19 16.08
CA LEU A 36 -8.31 28.89 14.70
C LEU A 36 -9.67 28.42 14.22
N LYS A 37 -10.37 29.30 13.51
CA LYS A 37 -11.49 28.88 12.65
C LYS A 37 -10.87 27.98 11.59
N ILE A 38 -10.74 26.70 11.94
CA ILE A 38 -10.46 25.65 10.98
C ILE A 38 -11.66 25.72 10.03
N ARG A 39 -11.45 26.31 8.85
CA ARG A 39 -12.40 26.13 7.76
C ARG A 39 -12.23 24.67 7.36
N ASP A 40 -13.24 23.86 7.64
CA ASP A 40 -13.34 22.48 7.17
C ASP A 40 -13.48 22.46 5.63
N ARG A 41 -12.45 22.91 4.91
CA ARG A 41 -12.25 22.54 3.53
C ARG A 41 -11.21 21.45 3.56
N THR A 42 -11.66 20.20 3.65
CA THR A 42 -10.80 19.06 3.33
C THR A 42 -10.10 19.36 2.00
N VAL A 43 -8.79 19.13 1.89
CA VAL A 43 -8.01 19.33 0.66
C VAL A 43 -8.69 18.69 -0.56
N LEU A 44 -9.49 17.63 -0.33
CA LEU A 44 -10.38 16.99 -1.30
C LEU A 44 -11.41 17.90 -1.99
N GLY A 45 -11.91 18.96 -1.32
CA GLY A 45 -12.87 19.90 -1.88
C GLY A 45 -12.28 20.90 -2.87
N GLN A 46 -10.96 20.84 -3.10
CA GLN A 46 -10.25 21.62 -4.12
C GLN A 46 -10.14 20.88 -5.45
N PHE A 47 -10.33 19.55 -5.47
CA PHE A 47 -10.47 18.81 -6.70
C PHE A 47 -11.90 19.01 -7.18
N GLU A 48 -12.06 19.65 -8.33
CA GLU A 48 -13.34 19.97 -8.95
C GLU A 48 -14.32 18.79 -8.87
N SER A 49 -15.56 19.03 -8.44
CA SER A 49 -16.59 17.98 -8.30
C SER A 49 -16.78 17.14 -9.57
N ASN A 50 -16.39 17.70 -10.72
CA ASN A 50 -16.43 17.06 -12.04
C ASN A 50 -15.40 15.93 -12.23
N LEU A 51 -14.39 15.83 -11.36
CA LEU A 51 -13.37 14.77 -11.39
C LEU A 51 -13.76 13.54 -10.56
N VAL A 52 -14.79 13.65 -9.70
CA VAL A 52 -15.26 12.56 -8.86
C VAL A 52 -16.36 11.81 -9.60
N LEU A 53 -16.07 10.56 -9.96
CA LEU A 53 -17.03 9.68 -10.63
C LEU A 53 -18.31 9.51 -9.81
N SER A 54 -19.45 9.56 -10.49
CA SER A 54 -20.75 9.29 -9.87
C SER A 54 -20.81 7.88 -9.29
N ALA A 55 -21.75 7.63 -8.37
CA ALA A 55 -21.92 6.29 -7.80
C ALA A 55 -22.21 5.24 -8.89
N ASP A 56 -23.03 5.59 -9.87
CA ASP A 56 -23.43 4.73 -10.97
C ASP A 56 -22.25 4.44 -11.91
N GLU A 57 -21.45 5.45 -12.24
CA GLU A 57 -20.23 5.27 -13.02
C GLU A 57 -19.23 4.36 -12.33
N ARG A 58 -19.08 4.49 -11.00
CA ARG A 58 -18.23 3.60 -10.21
C ARG A 58 -18.74 2.17 -10.24
N LEU A 59 -20.06 1.97 -10.16
CA LEU A 59 -20.67 0.64 -10.24
C LEU A 59 -20.49 0.03 -11.63
N LYS A 60 -20.76 0.80 -12.69
CA LYS A 60 -20.56 0.38 -14.08
C LYS A 60 -19.12 -0.05 -14.33
N LYS A 61 -18.15 0.77 -13.93
CA LYS A 61 -16.73 0.41 -14.03
C LYS A 61 -16.41 -0.86 -13.27
N LYS A 62 -16.98 -1.10 -12.08
CA LYS A 62 -16.76 -2.36 -11.36
C LYS A 62 -17.31 -3.57 -12.12
N LEU A 63 -18.48 -3.46 -12.75
CA LEU A 63 -19.05 -4.54 -13.56
C LEU A 63 -18.20 -4.83 -14.79
N GLU A 64 -17.85 -3.80 -15.56
CA GLU A 64 -16.96 -3.92 -16.73
C GLU A 64 -15.65 -4.62 -16.38
N ARG A 65 -15.07 -4.30 -15.22
CA ARG A 65 -13.86 -4.97 -14.73
C ARG A 65 -14.06 -6.46 -14.48
N ARG A 66 -15.18 -6.85 -13.86
CA ARG A 66 -15.48 -8.26 -13.60
C ARG A 66 -15.69 -9.03 -14.90
N GLU A 67 -16.40 -8.44 -15.85
CA GLU A 67 -16.63 -9.04 -17.17
C GLU A 67 -15.33 -9.20 -17.96
N LEU A 68 -14.46 -8.19 -17.96
CA LEU A 68 -13.14 -8.26 -18.62
C LEU A 68 -12.31 -9.41 -18.07
N ILE A 69 -12.24 -9.54 -16.73
CA ILE A 69 -11.49 -10.60 -16.07
C ILE A 69 -12.08 -11.98 -16.42
N ALA A 70 -13.40 -12.11 -16.39
CA ALA A 70 -14.09 -13.35 -16.74
C ALA A 70 -13.81 -13.76 -18.20
N LYS A 71 -13.90 -12.83 -19.15
CA LYS A 71 -13.60 -13.08 -20.56
C LYS A 71 -12.15 -13.54 -20.76
N ARG A 72 -11.19 -12.83 -20.16
CA ARG A 72 -9.77 -13.19 -20.28
C ARG A 72 -9.44 -14.52 -19.60
N ARG A 73 -10.09 -14.83 -18.48
CA ARG A 73 -9.98 -16.14 -17.82
C ARG A 73 -10.44 -17.25 -18.77
N ALA A 74 -11.61 -17.08 -19.39
CA ALA A 74 -12.14 -18.06 -20.34
C ALA A 74 -11.18 -18.30 -21.51
N ILE A 75 -10.56 -17.23 -22.06
CA ILE A 75 -9.54 -17.35 -23.11
C ILE A 75 -8.34 -18.19 -22.63
N ILE A 76 -7.82 -17.91 -21.43
CA ILE A 76 -6.69 -18.67 -20.87
C ILE A 76 -7.03 -20.15 -20.70
N ASP A 77 -8.28 -20.46 -20.33
CA ASP A 77 -8.73 -21.84 -20.12
C ASP A 77 -8.94 -22.61 -21.44
N THR A 78 -9.10 -21.91 -22.58
CA THR A 78 -9.24 -22.52 -23.91
C THR A 78 -7.94 -22.58 -24.71
N LEU A 79 -6.90 -21.87 -24.29
CA LEU A 79 -5.62 -21.83 -25.00
C LEU A 79 -4.83 -23.11 -24.75
N ASP A 80 -4.32 -23.72 -25.82
CA ASP A 80 -3.37 -24.81 -25.72
C ASP A 80 -1.95 -24.28 -25.50
N ILE A 81 -1.55 -24.23 -24.23
CA ILE A 81 -0.28 -23.66 -23.76
C ILE A 81 0.24 -24.45 -22.56
N SER A 82 1.56 -24.57 -22.45
CA SER A 82 2.18 -25.12 -21.25
C SER A 82 1.70 -24.46 -19.94
N GLU A 83 1.70 -25.26 -18.86
CA GLU A 83 1.24 -24.83 -17.54
C GLU A 83 2.03 -23.62 -16.99
N ARG A 84 3.34 -23.53 -17.29
CA ARG A 84 4.17 -22.36 -16.91
C ARG A 84 3.64 -21.08 -17.54
N ARG A 85 3.27 -21.17 -18.82
CA ARG A 85 2.72 -20.10 -19.64
C ARG A 85 1.33 -19.69 -19.14
N ARG A 86 0.46 -20.66 -18.85
CA ARG A 86 -0.85 -20.45 -18.22
C ARG A 86 -0.76 -19.68 -16.90
N ARG A 87 0.14 -20.10 -16.00
CA ARG A 87 0.37 -19.41 -14.71
C ARG A 87 0.84 -17.97 -14.89
N ARG A 88 1.69 -17.70 -15.88
CA ARG A 88 2.15 -16.34 -16.18
C ARG A 88 0.99 -15.43 -16.61
N LEU A 89 0.10 -15.93 -17.48
CA LEU A 89 -1.10 -15.19 -17.90
C LEU A 89 -2.07 -14.93 -16.75
N LEU A 90 -2.32 -15.94 -15.89
CA LEU A 90 -3.18 -15.78 -14.71
C LEU A 90 -2.59 -14.77 -13.72
N LYS A 91 -1.27 -14.82 -13.49
CA LYS A 91 -0.58 -13.86 -12.63
C LYS A 91 -0.74 -12.42 -13.16
N GLU A 92 -0.58 -12.22 -14.46
CA GLU A 92 -0.76 -10.90 -15.06
C GLU A 92 -2.22 -10.45 -15.04
N LEU A 93 -3.16 -11.36 -15.30
CA LEU A 93 -4.60 -11.09 -15.28
C LEU A 93 -5.08 -10.61 -13.90
N TYR A 94 -4.62 -11.23 -12.81
CA TYR A 94 -5.01 -10.83 -11.46
C TYR A 94 -4.14 -9.70 -10.88
N GLY A 95 -2.88 -9.61 -11.29
CA GLY A 95 -1.96 -8.57 -10.81
C GLY A 95 -2.22 -7.21 -11.44
N SER A 96 -2.45 -7.16 -12.76
CA SER A 96 -2.64 -5.90 -13.47
C SER A 96 -3.66 -6.00 -14.63
N PRO A 97 -4.95 -6.27 -14.34
CA PRO A 97 -5.97 -6.54 -15.36
C PRO A 97 -6.22 -5.41 -16.35
N PHE A 98 -5.81 -4.18 -16.07
CA PHE A 98 -6.10 -3.01 -16.92
C PHE A 98 -4.88 -2.46 -17.64
N THR A 99 -3.73 -3.12 -17.50
CA THR A 99 -2.53 -2.70 -18.22
C THR A 99 -2.45 -3.42 -19.56
N THR A 100 -1.72 -2.82 -20.50
CA THR A 100 -1.37 -3.45 -21.79
C THR A 100 -0.38 -4.60 -21.63
N ARG A 101 0.04 -4.94 -20.41
CA ARG A 101 0.97 -6.04 -20.16
C ARG A 101 0.37 -7.39 -20.50
N TRP A 102 -0.92 -7.59 -20.23
CA TRP A 102 -1.59 -8.84 -20.61
C TRP A 102 -1.53 -9.03 -22.13
N ASP A 103 -1.87 -7.98 -22.90
CA ASP A 103 -1.83 -8.03 -24.37
C ASP A 103 -0.42 -8.31 -24.89
N LYS A 104 0.61 -7.71 -24.28
CA LYS A 104 2.02 -8.00 -24.60
C LYS A 104 2.42 -9.44 -24.33
N VAL A 105 1.98 -10.01 -23.20
CA VAL A 105 2.30 -11.40 -22.86
C VAL A 105 1.65 -12.35 -23.85
N VAL A 106 0.38 -12.12 -24.19
CA VAL A 106 -0.34 -12.91 -25.20
C VAL A 106 0.33 -12.80 -26.58
N ALA A 107 0.72 -11.59 -27.01
CA ALA A 107 1.37 -11.40 -28.30
C ALA A 107 2.76 -12.06 -28.39
N SER A 108 3.49 -12.18 -27.27
CA SER A 108 4.81 -12.83 -27.22
C SER A 108 4.75 -14.37 -27.13
N MET A 109 3.56 -14.95 -27.18
CA MET A 109 3.33 -16.34 -26.86
C MET A 109 3.30 -17.19 -28.13
N GLU A 110 4.05 -18.29 -28.11
CA GLU A 110 3.98 -19.34 -29.12
C GLU A 110 3.00 -20.42 -28.63
N PHE A 111 2.23 -21.00 -29.54
CA PHE A 111 1.30 -22.10 -29.26
C PHE A 111 2.00 -23.43 -29.52
N GLU A 112 1.54 -24.48 -28.84
CA GLU A 112 2.01 -25.84 -29.12
C GLU A 112 1.36 -26.28 -30.44
N GLU A 113 2.15 -26.80 -31.37
CA GLU A 113 1.64 -27.33 -32.64
C GLU A 113 1.11 -28.74 -32.38
N ASP A 114 -0.15 -28.98 -32.77
CA ASP A 114 -0.73 -30.32 -32.71
C ASP A 114 0.03 -31.25 -33.68
N PRO A 115 0.73 -32.28 -33.18
CA PRO A 115 1.51 -33.18 -34.03
C PRO A 115 0.66 -34.08 -34.94
N ASP A 116 -0.67 -34.04 -34.78
CA ASP A 116 -1.63 -34.88 -35.48
C ASP A 116 -2.32 -34.16 -36.67
N LEU A 117 -1.90 -32.95 -37.03
CA LEU A 117 -2.47 -32.12 -38.12
C LEU A 117 -1.58 -32.01 -39.37
N GLU A 118 -0.78 -33.05 -39.68
CA GLU A 118 -0.08 -33.21 -40.99
C GLU A 118 -0.91 -33.96 -42.04
#